data_AF-A0A947FIF1-F1
#
_entry.id   AF-A0A947FIF1-F1
#
_cell.length_a   1.000
_cell.length_b   1.000
_cell.length_c   1.000
_cell.angle_alpha   90.00
_cell.angle_beta   90.00
_cell.angle_gamma   90.00
#
_symmetry.space_group_name_H-M   'P 1'
#
loop_
_entity.id
_entity.type
_entity.pdbx_description
1 polymer ?
#
loop_
_entity_poly.entity_id
_entity_poly.type
_entity_poly.pdbx_seq_one_letter_code
_entity_poly.pdbx_strand_id
1 'polypeptide(L)'
;GAWAGEIGMVQMLPEDILVNGVDGDGDGQVNLKTSPPDALMSGGKMLSALGWRKGEPWLQEVVMPSNFNWGETGLGTKRRASDWVAMGVKPRSGKVAGGNLPASILLPQGRNGPAFLAYPNFDVFFEWNQSFVYVTTAAYFATRLQGASVYNAGNPSPALSEGQMKSLQTKLTARGHDVGGVDGILGAKTRDAVQKEQLRLGLPADAWPTRELLNRL
;
A
#
# COMPACT_ATOMS: atom_id res chain seq x y z
N GLY A 1 -7.41 12.53 22.71
CA GLY A 1 -7.36 11.87 21.40
C GLY A 1 -6.51 12.72 20.49
N ALA A 2 -6.42 12.35 19.22
CA ALA A 2 -5.96 13.31 18.21
C ALA A 2 -7.04 14.38 17.99
N TRP A 3 -6.64 15.45 17.29
CA TRP A 3 -7.48 16.63 17.10
C TRP A 3 -8.75 16.34 16.26
N ALA A 4 -8.74 15.29 15.44
CA ALA A 4 -9.85 14.88 14.59
C ALA A 4 -10.79 13.86 15.26
N GLY A 5 -10.61 13.58 16.56
CA GLY A 5 -11.55 12.81 17.37
C GLY A 5 -11.14 11.37 17.64
N GLU A 6 -10.01 10.91 17.13
CA GLU A 6 -9.48 9.56 17.34
C GLU A 6 -9.04 9.35 18.80
N ILE A 7 -9.34 8.17 19.35
CA ILE A 7 -9.13 7.86 20.78
C ILE A 7 -8.17 6.69 20.96
N GLY A 8 -7.28 6.83 21.95
CA GLY A 8 -6.49 5.73 22.49
C GLY A 8 -5.30 5.30 21.64
N MET A 9 -4.73 4.15 21.99
CA MET A 9 -3.50 3.60 21.40
C MET A 9 -3.67 3.24 19.91
N VAL A 10 -4.91 2.90 19.52
CA VAL A 10 -5.27 2.50 18.15
C VAL A 10 -6.02 3.60 17.39
N GLN A 11 -6.17 4.81 17.93
CA GLN A 11 -6.74 5.94 17.19
C GLN A 11 -8.10 5.64 16.53
N MET A 12 -8.98 4.91 17.21
CA MET A 12 -10.33 4.62 16.70
C MET A 12 -11.26 5.83 16.85
N LEU A 13 -12.17 6.04 15.91
CA LEU A 13 -13.23 7.05 16.04
C LEU A 13 -14.29 6.57 17.05
N PRO A 14 -15.03 7.49 17.69
CA PRO A 14 -16.03 7.11 18.69
C PRO A 14 -17.05 6.08 18.20
N GLU A 15 -17.51 6.17 16.96
CA GLU A 15 -18.42 5.19 16.35
C GLU A 15 -17.79 3.80 16.22
N ASP A 16 -16.53 3.73 15.77
CA ASP A 16 -15.80 2.46 15.68
C ASP A 16 -15.64 1.80 17.05
N ILE A 17 -15.49 2.58 18.12
CA ILE A 17 -15.39 2.05 19.49
C ILE A 17 -16.72 1.45 19.93
N LEU A 18 -17.84 2.08 19.59
CA LEU A 18 -19.16 1.54 19.92
C LEU A 18 -19.44 0.21 19.18
N VAL A 19 -19.00 0.10 17.92
CA VAL A 19 -19.23 -1.09 17.10
C VAL A 19 -18.21 -2.21 17.40
N ASN A 20 -16.94 -1.84 17.48
CA ASN A 20 -15.80 -2.74 17.49
C ASN A 20 -15.03 -2.77 18.82
N GLY A 21 -15.44 -2.00 19.82
CA GLY A 21 -14.87 -2.08 21.17
C GLY A 21 -14.97 -3.50 21.73
N VAL A 22 -13.91 -3.93 22.39
CA VAL A 22 -13.79 -5.20 23.11
C VAL A 22 -13.14 -4.92 24.45
N ASP A 23 -13.82 -5.36 25.51
CA ASP A 23 -13.23 -5.52 26.84
C ASP A 23 -12.29 -6.74 26.76
N GLY A 24 -11.00 -6.45 26.67
CA GLY A 24 -9.95 -7.43 26.42
C GLY A 24 -9.39 -8.04 27.70
N ASP A 25 -9.59 -7.40 28.85
CA ASP A 25 -9.12 -7.87 30.16
C ASP A 25 -10.24 -8.35 31.10
N GLY A 26 -11.50 -8.13 30.74
CA GLY A 26 -12.69 -8.64 31.41
C GLY A 26 -13.15 -7.80 32.60
N ASP A 27 -12.75 -6.53 32.69
CA ASP A 27 -13.09 -5.65 33.82
C ASP A 27 -14.47 -4.95 33.69
N GLY A 28 -15.17 -5.16 32.57
CA GLY A 28 -16.47 -4.58 32.26
C GLY A 28 -16.40 -3.22 31.57
N GLN A 29 -15.21 -2.73 31.20
CA GLN A 29 -15.00 -1.45 30.52
C GLN A 29 -14.21 -1.65 29.21
N VAL A 30 -14.27 -0.63 28.34
CA VAL A 30 -13.45 -0.58 27.11
C VAL A 30 -12.59 0.67 27.17
N ASN A 31 -11.35 0.50 27.61
CA ASN A 31 -10.40 1.56 27.97
C ASN A 31 -9.22 1.65 26.99
N LEU A 32 -9.49 2.06 25.73
CA LEU A 32 -8.47 2.09 24.66
C LEU A 32 -7.27 3.02 24.90
N LYS A 33 -7.34 3.92 25.89
CA LYS A 33 -6.23 4.83 26.26
C LYS A 33 -5.21 4.17 27.18
N THR A 34 -5.65 3.25 28.03
CA THR A 34 -4.89 2.79 29.20
C THR A 34 -4.80 1.28 29.31
N SER A 35 -5.70 0.52 28.67
CA SER A 35 -5.66 -0.94 28.61
C SER A 35 -5.12 -1.40 27.25
N PRO A 36 -3.88 -1.93 27.18
CA PRO A 36 -3.37 -2.60 25.99
C PRO A 36 -4.22 -3.81 25.55
N PRO A 37 -4.74 -4.67 26.46
CA PRO A 37 -5.70 -5.72 26.08
C PRO A 37 -6.89 -5.18 25.28
N ASP A 38 -7.57 -4.14 25.77
CA ASP A 38 -8.73 -3.56 25.09
C ASP A 38 -8.35 -2.97 23.73
N ALA A 39 -7.23 -2.24 23.67
CA ALA A 39 -6.73 -1.64 22.45
C ALA A 39 -6.43 -2.70 21.37
N LEU A 40 -5.74 -3.77 21.73
CA LEU A 40 -5.37 -4.85 20.81
C LEU A 40 -6.59 -5.66 20.37
N MET A 41 -7.48 -6.00 21.30
CA MET A 41 -8.69 -6.77 20.98
C MET A 41 -9.68 -5.97 20.14
N SER A 42 -9.86 -4.68 20.44
CA SER A 42 -10.71 -3.78 19.65
C SER A 42 -10.13 -3.55 18.25
N GLY A 43 -8.82 -3.29 18.14
CA GLY A 43 -8.15 -3.16 16.84
C GLY A 43 -8.25 -4.43 16.00
N GLY A 44 -8.07 -5.61 16.63
CA GLY A 44 -8.25 -6.90 15.98
C GLY A 44 -9.68 -7.15 15.49
N LYS A 45 -10.70 -6.82 16.31
CA LYS A 45 -12.11 -6.91 15.92
C LYS A 45 -12.43 -5.95 14.77
N MET A 46 -11.94 -4.71 14.82
CA MET A 46 -12.13 -3.74 13.75
C MET A 46 -11.51 -4.23 12.44
N LEU A 47 -10.25 -4.70 12.44
CA LEU A 47 -9.64 -5.26 11.23
C LEU A 47 -10.45 -6.45 10.68
N SER A 48 -10.95 -7.33 11.55
CA SER A 48 -11.82 -8.43 11.14
C SER A 48 -13.14 -7.93 10.54
N ALA A 49 -13.75 -6.89 11.10
CA ALA A 49 -14.97 -6.28 10.58
C ALA A 49 -14.74 -5.59 9.22
N LEU A 50 -13.56 -5.01 9.00
CA LEU A 50 -13.11 -4.43 7.73
C LEU A 50 -12.73 -5.49 6.67
N GLY A 51 -12.85 -6.79 6.99
CA GLY A 51 -12.67 -7.87 6.02
C GLY A 51 -11.33 -8.61 6.11
N TRP A 52 -10.55 -8.42 7.18
CA TRP A 52 -9.33 -9.20 7.38
C TRP A 52 -9.61 -10.71 7.44
N ARG A 53 -8.89 -11.48 6.64
CA ARG A 53 -9.00 -12.94 6.58
C ARG A 53 -7.85 -13.59 7.33
N LYS A 54 -8.16 -14.19 8.47
CA LYS A 54 -7.18 -14.87 9.34
C LYS A 54 -6.41 -15.94 8.55
N GLY A 55 -5.08 -15.93 8.69
CA GLY A 55 -4.19 -16.92 8.08
C GLY A 55 -3.82 -16.63 6.62
N GLU A 56 -4.44 -15.64 5.99
CA GLU A 56 -4.04 -15.20 4.65
C GLU A 56 -2.89 -14.17 4.69
N PRO A 57 -2.00 -14.16 3.67
CA PRO A 57 -0.94 -13.17 3.57
C PRO A 57 -1.50 -11.77 3.24
N TRP A 58 -0.73 -10.73 3.53
CA TRP A 58 -1.03 -9.35 3.14
C TRP A 58 0.02 -8.79 2.17
N LEU A 59 1.31 -8.92 2.50
CA LEU A 59 2.41 -8.37 1.70
C LEU A 59 3.59 -9.34 1.70
N GLN A 60 4.17 -9.59 0.52
CA GLN A 60 5.36 -10.42 0.38
C GLN A 60 6.34 -9.79 -0.61
N GLU A 61 7.60 -9.63 -0.20
CA GLU A 61 8.63 -9.09 -1.08
C GLU A 61 9.00 -10.09 -2.19
N VAL A 62 9.14 -9.57 -3.40
CA VAL A 62 9.43 -10.35 -4.61
C VAL A 62 10.58 -9.74 -5.42
N VAL A 63 11.18 -10.57 -6.26
CA VAL A 63 12.13 -10.19 -7.29
C VAL A 63 11.42 -10.23 -8.63
N MET A 64 11.43 -9.11 -9.33
CA MET A 64 10.82 -8.95 -10.65
C MET A 64 11.77 -9.43 -11.75
N PRO A 65 11.28 -10.09 -12.82
CA PRO A 65 12.12 -10.41 -13.98
C PRO A 65 12.46 -9.13 -14.75
N SER A 66 13.65 -9.07 -15.35
CA SER A 66 14.16 -7.86 -16.00
C SER A 66 13.34 -7.41 -17.22
N ASN A 67 12.65 -8.34 -17.88
CA ASN A 67 11.82 -8.12 -19.05
C ASN A 67 10.32 -8.00 -18.72
N PHE A 68 9.96 -7.73 -17.46
CA PHE A 68 8.57 -7.62 -17.05
C PHE A 68 7.84 -6.44 -17.73
N ASN A 69 6.57 -6.64 -18.10
CA ASN A 69 5.71 -5.55 -18.56
C ASN A 69 5.23 -4.73 -17.35
N TRP A 70 5.91 -3.62 -17.06
CA TRP A 70 5.61 -2.77 -15.90
C TRP A 70 4.18 -2.20 -15.89
N GLY A 71 3.54 -2.07 -17.06
CA GLY A 71 2.14 -1.64 -17.17
C GLY A 71 1.13 -2.61 -16.56
N GLU A 72 1.55 -3.84 -16.23
CA GLU A 72 0.73 -4.83 -15.51
C GLU A 72 0.81 -4.65 -13.98
N THR A 73 1.67 -3.75 -13.48
CA THR A 73 1.80 -3.49 -12.04
C THR A 73 0.77 -2.47 -11.55
N GLY A 74 0.58 -2.40 -10.23
CA GLY A 74 -0.38 -1.52 -9.58
C GLY A 74 -1.52 -2.29 -8.90
N LEU A 75 -2.14 -1.67 -7.89
CA LEU A 75 -3.21 -2.28 -7.09
C LEU A 75 -4.51 -2.50 -7.88
N GLY A 76 -4.70 -1.80 -9.00
CA GLY A 76 -5.82 -2.02 -9.92
C GLY A 76 -5.70 -3.29 -10.76
N THR A 77 -4.49 -3.86 -10.91
CA THR A 77 -4.26 -5.09 -11.67
C THR A 77 -4.11 -6.26 -10.71
N LYS A 78 -5.10 -7.15 -10.71
CA LYS A 78 -5.10 -8.37 -9.89
C LYS A 78 -5.00 -9.61 -10.78
N ARG A 79 -4.08 -10.51 -10.45
CA ARG A 79 -3.94 -11.86 -11.04
C ARG A 79 -3.77 -12.87 -9.91
N ARG A 80 -3.93 -14.18 -10.16
CA ARG A 80 -3.59 -15.14 -9.11
C ARG A 80 -2.10 -15.05 -8.80
N ALA A 81 -1.71 -15.24 -7.55
CA ALA A 81 -0.29 -15.23 -7.18
C ALA A 81 0.53 -16.26 -7.99
N SER A 82 -0.07 -17.41 -8.33
CA SER A 82 0.50 -18.41 -9.23
C SER A 82 0.71 -17.92 -10.67
N ASP A 83 -0.16 -17.04 -11.19
CA ASP A 83 0.01 -16.46 -12.53
C ASP A 83 1.21 -15.49 -12.55
N TRP A 84 1.41 -14.70 -11.48
CA TRP A 84 2.61 -13.85 -11.37
C TRP A 84 3.90 -14.66 -11.34
N VAL A 85 3.90 -15.81 -10.65
CA VAL A 85 5.03 -16.74 -10.65
C VAL A 85 5.28 -17.29 -12.04
N ALA A 86 4.23 -17.66 -12.78
CA ALA A 86 4.35 -18.11 -14.17
C ALA A 86 4.92 -17.02 -15.10
N MET A 87 4.69 -15.75 -14.77
CA MET A 87 5.30 -14.59 -15.46
C MET A 87 6.74 -14.30 -15.01
N GLY A 88 7.33 -15.11 -14.13
CA GLY A 88 8.73 -15.02 -13.70
C GLY A 88 8.96 -14.23 -12.41
N VAL A 89 7.91 -13.78 -11.72
CA VAL A 89 8.03 -13.15 -10.39
C VAL A 89 8.48 -14.22 -9.38
N LYS A 90 9.52 -13.91 -8.59
CA LYS A 90 10.08 -14.86 -7.60
C LYS A 90 9.94 -14.30 -6.19
N PRO A 91 9.63 -15.11 -5.18
CA PRO A 91 9.64 -14.64 -3.80
C PRO A 91 11.09 -14.31 -3.40
N ARG A 92 11.31 -13.24 -2.63
CA ARG A 92 12.65 -12.95 -2.12
C ARG A 92 13.10 -13.96 -1.07
N SER A 93 12.14 -14.52 -0.33
CA SER A 93 12.36 -15.60 0.63
C SER A 93 11.17 -16.56 0.66
N GLY A 94 11.44 -17.83 0.93
CA GLY A 94 10.42 -18.88 1.03
C GLY A 94 9.72 -19.16 -0.31
N LYS A 95 8.43 -19.52 -0.22
CA LYS A 95 7.55 -19.75 -1.38
C LYS A 95 6.56 -18.59 -1.49
N VAL A 96 6.04 -18.36 -2.69
CA VAL A 96 4.93 -17.40 -2.86
C VAL A 96 3.75 -17.87 -2.01
N ALA A 97 3.29 -16.97 -1.15
CA ALA A 97 2.17 -17.23 -0.25
C ALA A 97 0.84 -17.15 -1.02
N GLY A 98 -0.25 -17.55 -0.37
CA GLY A 98 -1.60 -17.33 -0.89
C GLY A 98 -2.02 -18.21 -2.07
N GLY A 99 -1.14 -19.02 -2.67
CA GLY A 99 -1.53 -20.00 -3.70
C GLY A 99 -2.25 -19.36 -4.90
N ASN A 100 -3.57 -19.55 -4.98
CA ASN A 100 -4.44 -18.98 -6.02
C ASN A 100 -5.16 -17.68 -5.60
N LEU A 101 -4.83 -17.11 -4.44
CA LEU A 101 -5.36 -15.82 -4.04
C LEU A 101 -5.02 -14.75 -5.09
N PRO A 102 -5.96 -13.83 -5.37
CA PRO A 102 -5.66 -12.68 -6.21
C PRO A 102 -4.64 -11.79 -5.50
N ALA A 103 -3.64 -11.34 -6.24
CA ALA A 103 -2.60 -10.44 -5.76
C ALA A 103 -2.27 -9.41 -6.84
N SER A 104 -1.74 -8.27 -6.41
CA SER A 104 -1.21 -7.21 -7.25
C SER A 104 0.30 -7.07 -7.07
N ILE A 105 1.00 -6.59 -8.09
CA ILE A 105 2.40 -6.17 -7.94
C ILE A 105 2.43 -4.71 -7.48
N LEU A 106 2.96 -4.49 -6.29
CA LEU A 106 3.14 -3.19 -5.67
C LEU A 106 4.58 -2.72 -5.85
N LEU A 107 4.77 -1.53 -6.42
CA LEU A 107 6.06 -0.86 -6.60
C LEU A 107 6.04 0.52 -5.91
N PRO A 108 6.36 0.60 -4.60
CA PRO A 108 6.26 1.88 -3.88
C PRO A 108 7.16 2.98 -4.46
N GLN A 109 8.30 2.60 -5.04
CA GLN A 109 9.34 3.48 -5.57
C GLN A 109 9.74 3.13 -7.02
N GLY A 110 8.81 2.56 -7.79
CA GLY A 110 9.05 2.16 -9.17
C GLY A 110 9.90 0.89 -9.30
N ARG A 111 10.24 0.53 -10.55
CA ARG A 111 10.83 -0.78 -10.90
C ARG A 111 12.22 -1.02 -10.33
N ASN A 112 12.92 0.05 -9.95
CA ASN A 112 14.26 -0.01 -9.41
C ASN A 112 14.28 0.01 -7.86
N GLY A 113 13.10 0.11 -7.23
CA GLY A 113 12.93 0.00 -5.78
C GLY A 113 12.49 -1.39 -5.33
N PRO A 114 11.98 -1.52 -4.09
CA PRO A 114 11.41 -2.78 -3.63
C PRO A 114 10.10 -3.10 -4.37
N ALA A 115 9.84 -4.40 -4.56
CA ALA A 115 8.63 -4.91 -5.18
C ALA A 115 7.94 -5.92 -4.26
N PHE A 116 6.61 -5.90 -4.23
CA PHE A 116 5.82 -6.77 -3.38
C PHE A 116 4.64 -7.38 -4.12
N LEU A 117 4.28 -8.60 -3.77
CA LEU A 117 2.91 -9.10 -3.95
C LEU A 117 2.05 -8.53 -2.81
N ALA A 118 1.01 -7.79 -3.17
CA ALA A 118 -0.03 -7.32 -2.28
C ALA A 118 -1.27 -8.22 -2.44
N TYR A 119 -1.64 -8.91 -1.37
CA TYR A 119 -2.77 -9.85 -1.29
C TYR A 119 -4.01 -9.15 -0.74
N PRO A 120 -5.20 -9.79 -0.66
CA PRO A 120 -6.42 -9.07 -0.29
C PRO A 120 -6.41 -8.49 1.13
N ASN A 121 -5.67 -9.09 2.07
CA ASN A 121 -5.47 -8.48 3.39
C ASN A 121 -4.66 -7.16 3.35
N PHE A 122 -3.92 -6.88 2.28
CA PHE A 122 -3.31 -5.56 2.08
C PHE A 122 -4.37 -4.49 1.85
N ASP A 123 -5.43 -4.81 1.12
CA ASP A 123 -6.51 -3.86 0.80
C ASP A 123 -7.25 -3.42 2.08
N VAL A 124 -7.37 -4.31 3.08
CA VAL A 124 -8.00 -4.02 4.38
C VAL A 124 -7.30 -2.89 5.13
N PHE A 125 -6.00 -2.69 4.95
CA PHE A 125 -5.30 -1.56 5.57
C PHE A 125 -5.79 -0.22 5.02
N PHE A 126 -6.27 -0.14 3.77
CA PHE A 126 -6.84 1.09 3.23
C PHE A 126 -8.14 1.46 3.92
N GLU A 127 -8.94 0.49 4.33
CA GLU A 127 -10.17 0.73 5.10
C GLU A 127 -9.89 1.37 6.47
N TRP A 128 -8.70 1.14 7.03
CA TRP A 128 -8.23 1.84 8.22
C TRP A 128 -7.69 3.24 7.92
N ASN A 129 -6.90 3.38 6.85
CA ASN A 129 -6.34 4.67 6.45
C ASN A 129 -6.11 4.72 4.93
N GLN A 130 -6.64 5.74 4.29
CA GLN A 130 -6.61 5.88 2.83
C GLN A 130 -5.24 6.33 2.26
N SER A 131 -4.20 6.47 3.09
CA SER A 131 -2.85 6.83 2.64
C SER A 131 -2.03 5.62 2.22
N PHE A 132 -1.64 5.59 0.94
CA PHE A 132 -0.77 4.56 0.38
C PHE A 132 0.54 4.37 1.15
N VAL A 133 1.19 5.47 1.56
CA VAL A 133 2.45 5.42 2.32
C VAL A 133 2.23 4.82 3.70
N TYR A 134 1.14 5.23 4.37
CA TYR A 134 0.76 4.67 5.67
C TYR A 134 0.51 3.16 5.56
N VAL A 135 -0.36 2.75 4.64
CA VAL A 135 -0.75 1.34 4.44
C VAL A 135 0.47 0.48 4.12
N THR A 136 1.31 0.91 3.19
CA THR A 136 2.52 0.18 2.83
C THR A 136 3.48 0.05 4.01
N THR A 137 3.61 1.11 4.81
CA THR A 137 4.47 1.12 6.00
C THR A 137 3.94 0.20 7.09
N ALA A 138 2.65 0.27 7.42
CA ALA A 138 2.01 -0.59 8.42
C ALA A 138 2.08 -2.07 8.02
N ALA A 139 1.74 -2.38 6.77
CA ALA A 139 1.82 -3.73 6.20
C ALA A 139 3.25 -4.29 6.27
N TYR A 140 4.24 -3.51 5.82
CA TYR A 140 5.64 -3.95 5.87
C TYR A 140 6.17 -4.05 7.31
N PHE A 141 5.77 -3.15 8.20
CA PHE A 141 6.15 -3.22 9.62
C PHE A 141 5.62 -4.50 10.28
N ALA A 142 4.38 -4.90 9.99
CA ALA A 142 3.83 -6.19 10.43
C ALA A 142 4.67 -7.37 9.92
N THR A 143 5.14 -7.32 8.67
CA THR A 143 6.06 -8.33 8.10
C THR A 143 7.39 -8.38 8.85
N ARG A 144 7.92 -7.21 9.28
CA ARG A 144 9.15 -7.13 10.09
C ARG A 144 8.97 -7.67 11.50
N LEU A 145 7.82 -7.45 12.13
CA LEU A 145 7.49 -8.03 13.44
C LEU A 145 7.43 -9.57 13.39
N GLN A 146 7.12 -10.17 12.24
CA GLN A 146 7.19 -11.62 12.03
C GLN A 146 8.60 -12.16 11.74
N GLY A 147 9.64 -11.31 11.82
CA GLY A 147 11.03 -11.74 11.65
C GLY A 147 11.55 -11.68 10.22
N ALA A 148 10.86 -11.04 9.29
CA ALA A 148 11.39 -10.81 7.95
C ALA A 148 12.65 -9.93 7.98
N SER A 149 13.56 -10.18 7.04
CA SER A 149 14.71 -9.31 6.79
C SER A 149 14.26 -7.91 6.32
N VAL A 150 15.17 -6.94 6.38
CA VAL A 150 14.95 -5.62 5.78
C VAL A 150 14.75 -5.79 4.27
N TYR A 151 13.76 -5.09 3.69
CA TYR A 151 13.52 -5.06 2.25
C TYR A 151 14.77 -4.64 1.49
N ASN A 152 14.90 -5.09 0.25
CA ASN A 152 15.91 -4.59 -0.66
C ASN A 152 15.50 -3.22 -1.21
N ALA A 153 16.18 -2.17 -0.76
CA ALA A 153 15.87 -0.81 -1.18
C ALA A 153 16.10 -0.58 -2.68
N GLY A 154 16.94 -1.39 -3.32
CA GLY A 154 17.32 -1.19 -4.71
C GLY A 154 18.01 0.16 -4.92
N ASN A 155 17.75 0.77 -6.07
CA ASN A 155 18.25 2.10 -6.43
C ASN A 155 17.19 2.89 -7.24
N PRO A 156 16.06 3.25 -6.62
CA PRO A 156 14.99 3.99 -7.28
C PRO A 156 15.44 5.40 -7.66
N SER A 157 14.83 5.97 -8.70
CA SER A 157 15.01 7.40 -8.99
C SER A 157 14.54 8.24 -7.79
N PRO A 158 15.24 9.33 -7.45
CA PRO A 158 14.81 10.20 -6.35
C PRO A 158 13.38 10.69 -6.54
N ALA A 159 12.62 10.77 -5.44
CA ALA A 159 11.29 11.35 -5.45
C ALA A 159 11.33 12.81 -5.92
N LEU A 160 10.26 13.24 -6.60
CA LEU A 160 10.06 14.66 -6.91
C LEU A 160 9.89 15.46 -5.61
N SER A 161 10.38 16.71 -5.59
CA SER A 161 9.99 17.64 -4.53
C SER A 161 8.49 17.95 -4.63
N GLU A 162 7.91 18.49 -3.56
CA GLU A 162 6.49 18.87 -3.55
C GLU A 162 6.14 19.81 -4.72
N GLY A 163 6.98 20.83 -4.98
CA GLY A 163 6.80 21.75 -6.10
C GLY A 163 6.91 21.06 -7.47
N GLN A 164 7.82 20.10 -7.61
CA GLN A 164 7.93 19.28 -8.83
C GLN A 164 6.72 18.36 -9.01
N MET A 165 6.21 17.77 -7.94
CA MET A 165 5.01 16.92 -7.96
C MET A 165 3.76 17.74 -8.33
N LYS A 166 3.59 18.95 -7.78
CA LYS A 166 2.51 19.86 -8.18
C LYS A 166 2.63 20.23 -9.66
N SER A 167 3.83 20.51 -10.14
CA SER A 167 4.07 20.77 -11.57
C SER A 167 3.68 19.56 -12.44
N LEU A 168 4.06 18.35 -12.02
CA LEU A 168 3.67 17.10 -12.68
C LEU A 168 2.15 16.96 -12.73
N GLN A 169 1.47 17.06 -11.59
CA GLN A 169 0.01 16.96 -11.48
C GLN A 169 -0.70 17.97 -12.38
N THR A 170 -0.26 19.24 -12.39
CA THR A 170 -0.81 20.26 -13.29
C THR A 170 -0.68 19.86 -14.76
N LYS A 171 0.49 19.34 -15.18
CA LYS A 171 0.71 18.89 -16.55
C LYS A 171 -0.13 17.66 -16.90
N LEU A 172 -0.31 16.74 -15.96
CA LEU A 172 -1.19 15.57 -16.12
C LEU A 172 -2.66 15.98 -16.27
N THR A 173 -3.14 16.90 -15.42
CA THR A 173 -4.50 17.46 -15.53
C THR A 173 -4.72 18.17 -16.86
N ALA A 174 -3.74 18.97 -17.32
CA ALA A 174 -3.82 19.66 -18.61
C ALA A 174 -3.90 18.68 -19.82
N ARG A 175 -3.50 17.42 -19.62
CA ARG A 175 -3.64 16.33 -20.59
C ARG A 175 -4.91 15.50 -20.43
N GLY A 176 -5.79 15.86 -19.50
CA GLY A 176 -7.06 15.19 -19.27
C GLY A 176 -7.02 14.02 -18.28
N HIS A 177 -5.92 13.86 -17.52
CA HIS A 177 -5.88 12.86 -16.45
C HIS A 177 -6.52 13.40 -15.17
N ASP A 178 -7.32 12.57 -14.50
CA ASP A 178 -7.75 12.82 -13.13
C ASP A 178 -6.62 12.41 -12.17
N VAL A 179 -6.03 13.37 -11.48
CA VAL A 179 -4.98 13.18 -10.46
C VAL A 179 -5.50 13.32 -9.03
N GLY A 180 -6.80 13.53 -8.82
CA GLY A 180 -7.43 13.75 -7.51
C GLY A 180 -7.24 15.15 -6.92
N GLY A 181 -6.22 15.88 -7.37
CA GLY A 181 -5.92 17.25 -6.96
C GLY A 181 -4.46 17.60 -7.26
N VAL A 182 -4.13 18.90 -7.28
CA VAL A 182 -2.75 19.39 -7.37
C VAL A 182 -2.24 19.69 -5.97
N ASP A 183 -2.01 18.64 -5.19
CA ASP A 183 -1.66 18.69 -3.76
C ASP A 183 -0.18 18.41 -3.48
N GLY A 184 0.57 17.94 -4.48
CA GLY A 184 1.97 17.53 -4.34
C GLY A 184 2.15 16.13 -3.76
N ILE A 185 1.06 15.35 -3.62
CA ILE A 185 1.06 14.00 -3.05
C ILE A 185 0.96 12.95 -4.15
N LEU A 186 1.82 11.93 -4.08
CA LEU A 186 1.75 10.77 -4.97
C LEU A 186 0.66 9.79 -4.52
N GLY A 187 -0.60 10.16 -4.74
CA GLY A 187 -1.78 9.32 -4.52
C GLY A 187 -2.03 8.32 -5.64
N ALA A 188 -3.04 7.46 -5.47
CA ALA A 188 -3.41 6.43 -6.45
C ALA A 188 -3.74 7.01 -7.83
N LYS A 189 -4.57 8.06 -7.88
CA LYS A 189 -4.93 8.74 -9.14
C LYS A 189 -3.71 9.32 -9.87
N THR A 190 -2.80 9.97 -9.14
CA THR A 190 -1.53 10.46 -9.71
C THR A 190 -0.67 9.32 -10.25
N ARG A 191 -0.58 8.19 -9.54
CA ARG A 191 0.17 6.99 -9.98
C ARG A 191 -0.41 6.41 -11.27
N ASP A 192 -1.72 6.30 -11.38
CA ASP A 192 -2.40 5.81 -12.59
C ASP A 192 -2.13 6.73 -13.79
N ALA A 193 -2.22 8.05 -13.59
CA ALA A 193 -1.91 9.04 -14.62
C ALA A 193 -0.44 8.98 -15.06
N VAL A 194 0.48 8.86 -14.10
CA VAL A 194 1.92 8.67 -14.35
C VAL A 194 2.16 7.42 -15.19
N GLN A 195 1.56 6.29 -14.84
CA GLN A 195 1.74 5.03 -15.57
C GLN A 195 1.24 5.13 -17.01
N LYS A 196 0.08 5.76 -17.22
CA LYS A 196 -0.48 6.01 -18.56
C LYS A 196 0.44 6.89 -19.42
N GLU A 197 1.00 7.96 -18.86
CA GLU A 197 1.94 8.82 -19.59
C GLU A 197 3.28 8.14 -19.83
N GLN A 198 3.77 7.32 -18.89
CA GLN A 198 4.96 6.50 -19.11
C GLN A 198 4.76 5.56 -20.32
N LEU A 199 3.62 4.86 -20.39
CA LEU A 199 3.26 4.03 -21.55
C LEU A 199 3.22 4.85 -22.84
N ARG A 200 2.51 5.99 -22.85
CA ARG A 200 2.39 6.86 -24.03
C ARG A 200 3.75 7.37 -24.54
N LEU A 201 4.69 7.61 -23.63
CA LEU A 201 6.03 8.13 -23.92
C LEU A 201 7.08 7.04 -24.17
N GLY A 202 6.71 5.76 -24.11
CA GLY A 202 7.65 4.65 -24.24
C GLY A 202 8.64 4.53 -23.07
N LEU A 203 8.29 5.10 -21.91
CA LEU A 203 9.03 4.94 -20.66
C LEU A 203 8.57 3.66 -19.93
N PRO A 204 9.39 3.11 -19.03
CA PRO A 204 8.93 2.03 -18.15
C PRO A 204 7.72 2.47 -17.33
N ALA A 205 6.59 1.78 -17.50
CA ALA A 205 5.30 2.12 -16.89
C ALA A 205 5.17 1.61 -15.45
N ASP A 206 6.06 2.06 -14.57
CA ASP A 206 6.16 1.61 -13.17
C ASP A 206 5.45 2.52 -12.15
N ALA A 207 4.68 3.50 -12.65
CA ALA A 207 3.91 4.45 -11.86
C ALA A 207 4.74 5.32 -10.89
N TRP A 208 6.07 5.37 -11.08
CA TRP A 208 6.97 6.21 -10.28
C TRP A 208 7.35 7.48 -11.05
N PRO A 209 6.92 8.67 -10.58
CA PRO A 209 7.23 9.91 -11.26
C PRO A 209 8.71 10.26 -11.10
N THR A 210 9.37 10.50 -12.23
CA THR A 210 10.77 10.90 -12.29
C THR A 210 10.90 12.30 -12.87
N ARG A 211 12.07 12.93 -12.68
CA ARG A 211 12.39 14.20 -13.36
C ARG A 211 12.37 14.05 -14.88
N GLU A 212 12.75 12.88 -15.39
CA GLU A 212 12.67 12.58 -16.83
C GLU A 212 11.22 12.66 -17.33
N LEU A 213 10.28 12.00 -16.64
CA LEU A 213 8.87 12.09 -16.99
C LEU A 213 8.39 13.54 -16.94
N LEU A 214 8.66 14.25 -15.85
CA LEU A 214 8.24 15.65 -15.69
C LEU A 214 8.74 16.55 -16.82
N ASN A 215 9.95 16.31 -17.33
CA ASN A 215 10.53 17.08 -18.44
C ASN A 215 9.94 16.70 -19.81
N ARG A 216 9.40 15.49 -19.96
CA ARG A 216 8.77 15.02 -21.22
C ARG A 216 7.27 15.35 -21.32
N LEU A 217 6.63 15.73 -20.21
CA LEU A 217 5.26 16.25 -20.19
C LEU A 217 5.21 17.71 -20.63
#